data_AF-A0A381RQI3-F1
#
_entry.id   AF-A0A381RQI3-F1
#
_cell.length_a   1.000
_cell.length_b   1.000
_cell.length_c   1.000
_cell.angle_alpha   90.00
_cell.angle_beta   90.00
_cell.angle_gamma   90.00
#
_symmetry.space_group_name_H-M   'P 1'
#
loop_
_entity.id
_entity.type
_entity.pdbx_description
1 polymer ?
#
loop_
_entity_poly.entity_id
_entity_poly.type
_entity_poly.pdbx_seq_one_letter_code
_entity_poly.pdbx_strand_id
1 'polypeptide(L)'
;VNDGSQNIKRTGEDGKIYKEWHHGQYMVEHFRKVLETAAKYEVSIVVHEPIKDTGIRRTFPNMISREGARGQEFNGFMGSKDNNKPNHSTILPFTRLISSPMDYTPGIFNLTEYRYFAPDNRKINLNHQIPSTISKELALYVVIYAPVQMAADLPENYEGHPAFQFIKDVPTDWETSICVNGEIGKYITMVRKDINSDDWYLGSITNENSRVLSVSLSFLDSDKQYNATVYKDPETGGWMKRPEEVVIQSQLVDSGSDLRIVIPSGGGQAIRFSPVN
;
A
#
# COMPACT_ATOMS: atom_id res chain seq x y z
N VAL A 1 5.84 18.14 0.61
CA VAL A 1 7.02 17.38 1.06
C VAL A 1 8.23 18.28 1.01
N ASN A 2 9.04 18.27 2.06
CA ASN A 2 10.20 19.13 2.22
C ASN A 2 11.46 18.60 1.50
N ASP A 3 11.41 17.36 0.99
CA ASP A 3 12.54 16.59 0.44
C ASP A 3 13.05 17.10 -0.93
N GLY A 4 12.18 17.72 -1.72
CA GLY A 4 12.52 18.33 -3.02
C GLY A 4 13.22 19.69 -2.96
N SER A 5 13.70 20.13 -1.80
CA SER A 5 14.32 21.46 -1.65
C SER A 5 15.60 21.44 -0.80
N GLN A 6 16.49 22.41 -1.05
CA GLN A 6 17.71 22.62 -0.27
C GLN A 6 17.41 23.40 1.01
N ASN A 7 16.82 22.73 2.00
CA ASN A 7 16.32 23.35 3.23
C ASN A 7 16.90 22.76 4.53
N ILE A 8 17.72 21.71 4.45
CA ILE A 8 18.37 21.13 5.62
C ILE A 8 19.47 22.07 6.11
N LYS A 9 19.36 22.60 7.32
CA LYS A 9 20.37 23.50 7.89
C LYS A 9 21.52 22.68 8.46
N ARG A 10 22.75 23.03 8.09
CA ARG A 10 23.99 22.51 8.66
C ARG A 10 24.87 23.67 9.11
N THR A 11 25.30 23.67 10.36
CA THR A 11 26.33 24.61 10.83
C THR A 11 27.69 24.06 10.45
N GLY A 12 28.46 24.81 9.64
CA GLY A 12 29.82 24.46 9.30
C GLY A 12 30.79 24.74 10.45
N GLU A 13 32.01 24.23 10.32
CA GLU A 13 33.09 24.49 11.29
C GLU A 13 33.47 25.98 11.37
N ASP A 14 33.19 26.75 10.31
CA ASP A 14 33.34 28.20 10.27
C ASP A 14 32.19 28.96 10.97
N GLY A 15 31.25 28.24 11.58
CA GLY A 15 30.08 28.79 12.27
C GLY A 15 28.96 29.26 11.33
N LYS A 16 29.11 29.14 10.00
CA LYS A 16 28.07 29.56 9.05
C LYS A 16 27.02 28.48 8.85
N ILE A 17 25.80 28.90 8.52
CA ILE A 17 24.72 28.00 8.17
C ILE A 17 24.76 27.72 6.66
N TYR A 18 24.98 26.46 6.31
CA TYR A 18 24.80 25.91 4.99
C TYR A 18 23.42 25.29 4.86
N LYS A 19 22.92 25.22 3.62
CA LYS A 19 21.70 24.48 3.30
C LYS A 19 22.07 23.26 2.46
N GLU A 20 21.61 22.09 2.88
CA GLU A 20 21.88 20.81 2.24
C GLU A 20 20.59 20.26 1.60
N TRP A 21 20.77 19.36 0.63
CA TRP A 21 19.68 18.60 0.02
C TRP A 21 19.42 17.32 0.82
N HIS A 22 18.17 16.85 0.88
CA HIS A 22 17.81 15.55 1.48
C HIS A 22 18.56 14.38 0.83
N HIS A 23 18.99 14.54 -0.42
CA HIS A 23 19.69 13.51 -1.18
C HIS A 23 21.17 13.81 -1.44
N GLY A 24 21.70 14.88 -0.84
CA GLY A 24 23.13 15.20 -0.88
C GLY A 24 23.96 14.28 0.02
N GLN A 25 25.27 14.26 -0.20
CA GLN A 25 26.20 13.41 0.56
C GLN A 25 26.04 13.56 2.08
N TYR A 26 25.92 14.81 2.58
CA TYR A 26 25.74 15.08 4.00
C TYR A 26 24.52 14.35 4.59
N MET A 27 23.38 14.36 3.90
CA MET A 27 22.18 13.67 4.38
C MET A 27 22.27 12.15 4.21
N VAL A 28 22.95 11.66 3.18
CA VAL A 28 23.23 10.21 3.04
C VAL A 28 24.06 9.71 4.23
N GLU A 29 25.09 10.45 4.63
CA GLU A 29 25.92 10.14 5.80
C GLU A 29 25.12 10.26 7.11
N HIS A 30 24.24 11.25 7.21
CA HIS A 30 23.32 11.36 8.35
C HIS A 30 22.40 10.15 8.47
N PHE A 31 21.69 9.76 7.41
CA PHE A 31 20.81 8.60 7.41
C PHE A 31 21.58 7.31 7.75
N ARG A 32 22.81 7.15 7.22
CA ARG A 32 23.70 6.04 7.58
C ARG A 32 23.98 6.01 9.08
N LYS A 33 24.37 7.15 9.66
CA LYS A 33 24.70 7.26 11.08
C LYS A 33 23.50 6.94 11.96
N VAL A 34 22.30 7.43 11.61
CA VAL A 34 21.06 7.11 12.33
C VAL A 34 20.79 5.61 12.29
N LEU A 35 20.88 5.00 11.11
CA LEU A 35 20.64 3.57 10.91
C LEU A 35 21.63 2.68 11.70
N GLU A 36 22.92 2.97 11.62
CA GLU A 36 23.97 2.26 12.37
C GLU A 36 23.83 2.45 13.88
N THR A 37 23.44 3.65 14.32
CA THR A 37 23.19 3.92 15.74
C THR A 37 21.98 3.12 16.20
N ALA A 38 20.86 3.17 15.49
CA ALA A 38 19.66 2.40 15.82
C ALA A 38 19.97 0.89 15.91
N ALA A 39 20.79 0.37 14.99
CA ALA A 39 21.21 -1.04 15.01
C ALA A 39 21.97 -1.42 16.28
N LYS A 40 22.84 -0.54 16.82
CA LYS A 40 23.56 -0.77 18.09
C LYS A 40 22.62 -0.89 19.30
N TYR A 41 21.43 -0.32 19.20
CA TYR A 41 20.40 -0.35 20.25
C TYR A 41 19.24 -1.29 19.91
N GLU A 42 19.39 -2.15 18.89
CA GLU A 42 18.36 -3.11 18.46
C GLU A 42 17.03 -2.41 18.07
N VAL A 43 17.13 -1.17 17.58
CA VAL A 43 15.99 -0.39 17.10
C VAL A 43 15.91 -0.48 15.59
N SER A 44 14.73 -0.85 15.11
CA SER A 44 14.36 -0.77 13.70
C SER A 44 13.72 0.56 13.36
N ILE A 45 13.90 1.01 12.13
CA ILE A 45 13.47 2.34 11.67
C ILE A 45 12.56 2.26 10.44
N VAL A 46 11.55 3.13 10.44
CA VAL A 46 10.72 3.49 9.29
C VAL A 46 10.88 4.99 9.07
N VAL A 47 11.47 5.39 7.94
CA VAL A 47 11.90 6.78 7.71
C VAL A 47 11.00 7.48 6.69
N HIS A 48 10.35 8.57 7.11
CA HIS A 48 9.66 9.52 6.23
C HIS A 48 10.63 10.64 5.79
N GLU A 49 10.37 11.24 4.63
CA GLU A 49 11.33 12.10 3.90
C GLU A 49 12.77 11.52 3.78
N PRO A 50 12.93 10.23 3.38
CA PRO A 50 14.22 9.56 3.38
C PRO A 50 15.06 9.91 2.13
N ILE A 51 16.33 9.49 2.13
CA ILE A 51 17.01 9.15 0.88
C ILE A 51 16.31 7.95 0.21
N LYS A 52 16.21 7.94 -1.13
CA LYS A 52 15.69 6.78 -1.88
C LYS A 52 16.44 5.50 -1.50
N ASP A 53 15.75 4.36 -1.50
CA ASP A 53 16.42 3.09 -1.21
C ASP A 53 17.30 2.64 -2.37
N THR A 54 18.37 1.96 -1.99
CA THR A 54 19.38 1.36 -2.87
C THR A 54 19.67 -0.09 -2.47
N GLY A 55 18.78 -0.72 -1.69
CA GLY A 55 18.89 -2.11 -1.23
C GLY A 55 19.60 -2.26 0.11
N ILE A 56 19.81 -1.17 0.86
CA ILE A 56 20.68 -1.19 2.04
C ILE A 56 20.16 -2.05 3.19
N ARG A 57 18.85 -2.32 3.19
CA ARG A 57 18.19 -3.26 4.12
C ARG A 57 18.81 -4.66 4.11
N ARG A 58 19.49 -5.07 3.03
CA ARG A 58 20.25 -6.32 2.99
C ARG A 58 21.44 -6.31 3.97
N THR A 59 22.11 -5.16 4.10
CA THR A 59 23.27 -4.99 5.00
C THR A 59 22.81 -4.60 6.40
N PHE A 60 21.76 -3.80 6.51
CA PHE A 60 21.17 -3.33 7.76
C PHE A 60 19.67 -3.66 7.81
N PRO A 61 19.29 -4.88 8.23
CA PRO A 61 17.90 -5.33 8.24
C PRO A 61 16.97 -4.50 9.14
N ASN A 62 17.53 -3.73 10.08
CA ASN A 62 16.77 -2.81 10.91
C ASN A 62 16.25 -1.57 10.13
N MET A 63 16.67 -1.36 8.86
CA MET A 63 16.00 -0.46 7.92
C MET A 63 14.76 -1.17 7.32
N ILE A 64 13.67 -1.21 8.06
CA ILE A 64 12.48 -2.00 7.70
C ILE A 64 11.76 -1.42 6.48
N SER A 65 11.45 -0.12 6.52
CA SER A 65 10.68 0.55 5.46
C SER A 65 11.00 2.04 5.41
N ARG A 66 10.48 2.73 4.41
CA ARG A 66 10.59 4.18 4.25
C ARG A 66 9.45 4.71 3.39
N GLU A 67 9.08 5.98 3.51
CA GLU A 67 8.04 6.57 2.65
C GLU A 67 8.63 7.00 1.29
N GLY A 68 9.20 8.20 1.16
CA GLY A 68 10.00 8.62 -0.01
C GLY A 68 9.23 8.61 -1.34
N ALA A 69 7.92 8.74 -1.27
CA ALA A 69 6.96 8.98 -2.34
C ALA A 69 5.63 9.37 -1.67
N ARG A 70 4.68 9.94 -2.42
CA ARG A 70 3.38 10.33 -1.86
C ARG A 70 2.65 9.10 -1.28
N GLY A 71 2.49 9.03 0.05
CA GLY A 71 1.67 8.02 0.72
C GLY A 71 0.19 8.38 0.80
N GLN A 72 -0.54 7.68 1.67
CA GLN A 72 -1.97 7.91 1.91
C GLN A 72 -2.25 9.29 2.53
N GLU A 73 -1.29 9.88 3.24
CA GLU A 73 -1.40 11.22 3.82
C GLU A 73 -1.77 12.31 2.79
N PHE A 74 -1.30 12.17 1.55
CA PHE A 74 -1.62 13.06 0.44
C PHE A 74 -3.11 13.03 0.05
N ASN A 75 -3.79 11.93 0.33
CA ASN A 75 -5.25 11.85 0.22
C ASN A 75 -5.92 12.59 1.39
N GLY A 76 -5.34 12.56 2.59
CA GLY A 76 -5.85 13.27 3.76
C GLY A 76 -5.77 14.80 3.67
N PHE A 77 -4.59 15.35 3.37
CA PHE A 77 -4.37 16.80 3.51
C PHE A 77 -4.48 17.62 2.22
N MET A 78 -4.12 17.08 1.04
CA MET A 78 -4.18 17.86 -0.21
C MET A 78 -5.61 18.02 -0.72
N GLY A 79 -5.88 19.09 -1.46
CA GLY A 79 -7.16 19.26 -2.15
C GLY A 79 -7.35 18.25 -3.29
N SER A 80 -8.59 18.05 -3.75
CA SER A 80 -8.96 17.07 -4.79
C SER A 80 -8.24 17.27 -6.13
N LYS A 81 -7.72 18.48 -6.38
CA LYS A 81 -6.86 18.75 -7.55
C LYS A 81 -5.50 18.07 -7.41
N ASP A 82 -4.90 18.11 -6.23
CA ASP A 82 -3.49 17.77 -6.02
C ASP A 82 -3.28 16.47 -5.25
N ASN A 83 -4.31 15.87 -4.64
CA ASN A 83 -4.22 14.55 -4.01
C ASN A 83 -3.81 13.44 -5.00
N ASN A 84 -3.54 12.24 -4.49
CA ASN A 84 -3.21 11.10 -5.35
C ASN A 84 -4.41 10.80 -6.28
N LYS A 85 -4.12 10.31 -7.48
CA LYS A 85 -5.15 9.90 -8.46
C LYS A 85 -5.33 8.37 -8.42
N PRO A 86 -6.43 7.80 -8.96
CA PRO A 86 -6.64 6.36 -8.96
C PRO A 86 -5.47 5.54 -9.53
N ASN A 87 -4.72 6.09 -10.50
CA ASN A 87 -3.55 5.45 -11.09
C ASN A 87 -2.28 5.52 -10.23
N HIS A 88 -2.23 6.29 -9.15
CA HIS A 88 -1.01 6.48 -8.36
C HIS A 88 -0.45 5.15 -7.84
N SER A 89 -1.30 4.34 -7.20
CA SER A 89 -0.90 3.03 -6.67
C SER A 89 -0.62 1.98 -7.74
N THR A 90 -1.01 2.21 -9.01
CA THR A 90 -0.61 1.35 -10.14
C THR A 90 0.69 1.80 -10.81
N ILE A 91 1.28 2.93 -10.38
CA ILE A 91 2.60 3.40 -10.82
C ILE A 91 3.69 2.99 -9.82
N LEU A 92 3.40 3.03 -8.52
CA LEU A 92 4.37 2.76 -7.44
C LEU A 92 5.09 1.41 -7.61
N PRO A 93 4.42 0.28 -7.94
CA PRO A 93 5.08 -1.03 -8.14
C PRO A 93 6.16 -1.03 -9.23
N PHE A 94 5.99 -0.20 -10.26
CA PHE A 94 6.89 -0.12 -11.41
C PHE A 94 7.92 1.01 -11.31
N THR A 95 7.95 1.72 -10.19
CA THR A 95 8.84 2.85 -9.96
C THR A 95 9.42 2.80 -8.56
N ARG A 96 8.72 3.37 -7.58
CA ARG A 96 9.14 3.53 -6.19
C ARG A 96 9.42 2.20 -5.49
N LEU A 97 8.66 1.13 -5.80
CA LEU A 97 8.79 -0.16 -5.12
C LEU A 97 9.85 -1.08 -5.73
N ILE A 98 10.47 -0.71 -6.87
CA ILE A 98 11.53 -1.52 -7.48
C ILE A 98 12.71 -1.68 -6.52
N SER A 99 13.08 -0.64 -5.78
CA SER A 99 14.25 -0.66 -4.90
C SER A 99 13.92 -0.75 -3.41
N SER A 100 12.65 -0.67 -3.01
CA SER A 100 12.31 -0.32 -1.63
C SER A 100 10.91 -0.76 -1.22
N PRO A 101 10.74 -1.36 -0.03
CA PRO A 101 9.43 -1.37 0.62
C PRO A 101 8.95 0.07 0.86
N MET A 102 7.64 0.26 0.99
CA MET A 102 7.05 1.57 1.22
C MET A 102 6.04 1.55 2.35
N ASP A 103 6.26 2.39 3.35
CA ASP A 103 5.24 2.72 4.34
C ASP A 103 4.20 3.64 3.69
N TYR A 104 3.27 3.04 2.94
CA TYR A 104 2.23 3.78 2.20
C TYR A 104 1.02 4.14 3.08
N THR A 105 0.87 3.45 4.21
CA THR A 105 -0.26 3.56 5.16
C THR A 105 -1.64 3.28 4.53
N PRO A 106 -1.88 2.07 3.98
CA PRO A 106 -3.16 1.71 3.36
C PRO A 106 -4.28 1.47 4.39
N GLY A 107 -5.46 1.12 3.89
CA GLY A 107 -6.53 0.54 4.70
C GLY A 107 -7.58 1.53 5.17
N ILE A 108 -7.80 2.64 4.47
CA ILE A 108 -8.86 3.59 4.87
C ILE A 108 -10.24 3.01 4.53
N PHE A 109 -11.16 2.97 5.50
CA PHE A 109 -12.53 2.50 5.32
C PHE A 109 -13.51 3.65 5.16
N ASN A 110 -13.26 4.80 5.80
CA ASN A 110 -14.03 6.03 5.60
C ASN A 110 -13.40 6.90 4.50
N LEU A 111 -13.87 6.72 3.25
CA LEU A 111 -13.25 7.28 2.05
C LEU A 111 -13.91 8.58 1.60
N THR A 112 -15.14 8.83 2.04
CA THR A 112 -15.97 9.99 1.74
C THR A 112 -16.28 10.76 3.02
N GLU A 113 -16.71 12.01 2.91
CA GLU A 113 -17.26 12.79 4.04
C GLU A 113 -16.42 12.85 5.34
N TYR A 114 -15.11 12.58 5.28
CA TYR A 114 -14.25 12.43 6.46
C TYR A 114 -13.51 13.71 6.89
N ARG A 115 -13.47 14.74 6.03
CA ARG A 115 -12.69 15.96 6.29
C ARG A 115 -13.50 17.24 6.20
N TYR A 116 -13.06 18.23 6.97
CA TYR A 116 -13.57 19.59 6.91
C TYR A 116 -12.93 20.41 5.79
N PHE A 117 -13.55 21.54 5.42
CA PHE A 117 -12.97 22.51 4.48
C PHE A 117 -11.63 23.06 4.98
N ALA A 118 -11.58 23.44 6.26
CA ALA A 118 -10.40 23.99 6.91
C ALA A 118 -10.54 23.88 8.45
N PRO A 119 -9.46 24.02 9.24
CA PRO A 119 -9.55 23.97 10.70
C PRO A 119 -10.54 24.96 11.33
N ASP A 120 -10.70 26.13 10.70
CA ASP A 120 -11.61 27.21 11.07
C ASP A 120 -13.01 27.09 10.45
N ASN A 121 -13.18 26.23 9.43
CA ASN A 121 -14.46 25.89 8.82
C ASN A 121 -14.74 24.38 8.91
N ARG A 122 -15.29 23.97 10.06
CA ARG A 122 -15.61 22.57 10.40
C ARG A 122 -16.87 22.01 9.70
N LYS A 123 -17.24 22.52 8.52
CA LYS A 123 -18.24 21.89 7.67
C LYS A 123 -17.58 20.77 6.86
N ILE A 124 -18.23 19.62 6.75
CA ILE A 124 -17.74 18.50 5.93
C ILE A 124 -17.61 18.94 4.47
N ASN A 125 -16.45 18.65 3.87
CA ASN A 125 -16.17 18.96 2.49
C ASN A 125 -16.59 17.80 1.59
N LEU A 126 -17.82 17.87 1.09
CA LEU A 126 -18.40 16.86 0.20
C LEU A 126 -17.73 16.80 -1.19
N ASN A 127 -16.85 17.76 -1.53
CA ASN A 127 -16.09 17.76 -2.80
C ASN A 127 -14.73 17.07 -2.68
N HIS A 128 -14.46 16.41 -1.54
CA HIS A 128 -13.23 15.69 -1.30
C HIS A 128 -13.53 14.23 -0.98
N GLN A 129 -12.75 13.36 -1.62
CA GLN A 129 -12.84 11.92 -1.49
C GLN A 129 -11.45 11.32 -1.73
N ILE A 130 -11.13 10.24 -1.03
CA ILE A 130 -9.95 9.41 -1.32
C ILE A 130 -10.19 8.63 -2.63
N PRO A 131 -9.32 8.75 -3.66
CA PRO A 131 -9.53 8.07 -4.96
C PRO A 131 -9.25 6.56 -4.95
N SER A 132 -10.05 5.83 -4.17
CA SER A 132 -9.94 4.41 -3.88
C SER A 132 -11.32 3.81 -3.59
N THR A 133 -11.36 2.49 -3.38
CA THR A 133 -12.48 1.76 -2.77
C THR A 133 -11.94 0.96 -1.60
N ILE A 134 -12.79 0.52 -0.66
CA ILE A 134 -12.34 -0.34 0.45
C ILE A 134 -11.66 -1.60 -0.12
N SER A 135 -12.22 -2.24 -1.14
CA SER A 135 -11.61 -3.43 -1.76
C SER A 135 -10.23 -3.14 -2.36
N LYS A 136 -10.01 -1.94 -2.90
CA LYS A 136 -8.67 -1.50 -3.31
C LYS A 136 -7.74 -1.32 -2.12
N GLU A 137 -8.20 -0.66 -1.06
CA GLU A 137 -7.41 -0.47 0.16
C GLU A 137 -6.97 -1.79 0.79
N LEU A 138 -7.82 -2.82 0.76
CA LEU A 138 -7.44 -4.18 1.15
C LEU A 138 -6.38 -4.78 0.21
N ALA A 139 -6.56 -4.64 -1.11
CA ALA A 139 -5.61 -5.16 -2.09
C ALA A 139 -4.22 -4.50 -1.98
N LEU A 140 -4.12 -3.26 -1.46
CA LEU A 140 -2.85 -2.58 -1.26
C LEU A 140 -1.92 -3.28 -0.27
N TYR A 141 -2.44 -4.03 0.70
CA TYR A 141 -1.61 -4.82 1.63
C TYR A 141 -0.78 -5.90 0.90
N VAL A 142 -1.25 -6.37 -0.25
CA VAL A 142 -0.54 -7.33 -1.10
C VAL A 142 0.25 -6.62 -2.20
N VAL A 143 -0.31 -5.56 -2.81
CA VAL A 143 0.33 -4.86 -3.93
C VAL A 143 1.54 -4.04 -3.47
N ILE A 144 1.40 -3.27 -2.40
CA ILE A 144 2.46 -2.41 -1.85
C ILE A 144 3.17 -3.17 -0.74
N TYR A 145 4.35 -3.71 -1.04
CA TYR A 145 5.13 -4.45 -0.05
C TYR A 145 5.75 -3.51 1.01
N ALA A 146 5.53 -3.84 2.27
CA ALA A 146 6.29 -3.37 3.42
C ALA A 146 6.28 -4.43 4.53
N PRO A 147 7.40 -4.64 5.25
CA PRO A 147 7.43 -5.60 6.36
C PRO A 147 6.64 -5.13 7.60
N VAL A 148 6.33 -3.84 7.69
CA VAL A 148 5.40 -3.26 8.66
C VAL A 148 4.34 -2.52 7.86
N GLN A 149 3.08 -2.88 8.07
CA GLN A 149 1.92 -2.28 7.42
C GLN A 149 1.05 -1.61 8.48
N MET A 150 0.59 -0.40 8.18
CA MET A 150 -0.36 0.32 9.02
C MET A 150 -1.78 0.05 8.54
N ALA A 151 -2.71 -0.16 9.48
CA ALA A 151 -4.13 0.06 9.27
C ALA A 151 -4.43 1.52 9.63
N ALA A 152 -4.49 2.39 8.60
CA ALA A 152 -4.32 3.82 8.78
C ALA A 152 -5.55 4.59 9.27
N ASP A 153 -6.73 3.96 9.28
CA ASP A 153 -7.98 4.63 9.64
C ASP A 153 -8.19 4.68 11.17
N LEU A 154 -9.18 5.47 11.59
CA LEU A 154 -9.64 5.47 12.97
C LEU A 154 -10.26 4.11 13.32
N PRO A 155 -10.03 3.58 14.54
CA PRO A 155 -10.61 2.31 14.97
C PRO A 155 -12.14 2.22 14.79
N GLU A 156 -12.86 3.32 15.01
CA GLU A 156 -14.32 3.41 14.85
C GLU A 156 -14.80 3.12 13.41
N ASN A 157 -13.95 3.36 12.40
CA ASN A 157 -14.27 3.06 11.00
C ASN A 157 -14.06 1.56 10.66
N TYR A 158 -13.35 0.82 11.52
CA TYR A 158 -13.15 -0.63 11.39
C TYR A 158 -14.13 -1.45 12.23
N GLU A 159 -14.60 -0.89 13.34
CA GLU A 159 -15.39 -1.62 14.32
C GLU A 159 -16.67 -2.21 13.71
N GLY A 160 -16.81 -3.54 13.80
CA GLY A 160 -17.95 -4.27 13.22
C GLY A 160 -17.92 -4.43 11.69
N HIS A 161 -16.97 -3.84 10.97
CA HIS A 161 -16.90 -3.95 9.50
C HIS A 161 -16.29 -5.31 9.08
N PRO A 162 -17.03 -6.19 8.38
CA PRO A 162 -16.58 -7.55 8.11
C PRO A 162 -15.32 -7.63 7.23
N ALA A 163 -15.09 -6.60 6.41
CA ALA A 163 -13.90 -6.54 5.55
C ALA A 163 -12.58 -6.34 6.33
N PHE A 164 -12.64 -5.86 7.59
CA PHE A 164 -11.46 -5.72 8.44
C PHE A 164 -10.78 -7.07 8.74
N GLN A 165 -11.51 -8.19 8.60
CA GLN A 165 -10.93 -9.52 8.76
C GLN A 165 -9.78 -9.78 7.77
N PHE A 166 -9.81 -9.23 6.55
CA PHE A 166 -8.67 -9.36 5.63
C PHE A 166 -7.40 -8.71 6.19
N ILE A 167 -7.53 -7.51 6.79
CA ILE A 167 -6.38 -6.79 7.40
C ILE A 167 -5.83 -7.58 8.60
N LYS A 168 -6.70 -8.24 9.36
CA LYS A 168 -6.29 -9.12 10.46
C LYS A 168 -5.57 -10.39 9.99
N ASP A 169 -5.91 -10.88 8.79
CA ASP A 169 -5.41 -12.13 8.25
C ASP A 169 -4.14 -11.96 7.40
N VAL A 170 -3.98 -10.84 6.70
CA VAL A 170 -2.88 -10.65 5.73
C VAL A 170 -1.53 -10.50 6.44
N PRO A 171 -0.51 -11.31 6.11
CA PRO A 171 0.82 -11.18 6.69
C PRO A 171 1.58 -10.02 6.03
N THR A 172 2.74 -9.67 6.58
CA THR A 172 3.63 -8.65 6.03
C THR A 172 4.98 -9.19 5.56
N ASP A 173 5.22 -10.50 5.78
CA ASP A 173 6.42 -11.20 5.34
C ASP A 173 6.04 -12.39 4.46
N TRP A 174 6.83 -12.64 3.42
CA TRP A 174 6.41 -13.46 2.29
C TRP A 174 7.55 -14.38 1.84
N GLU A 175 7.27 -15.67 1.73
CA GLU A 175 8.21 -16.64 1.14
C GLU A 175 8.37 -16.37 -0.36
N THR A 176 7.24 -16.21 -1.05
CA THR A 176 7.18 -16.03 -2.50
C THR A 176 6.32 -14.82 -2.85
N SER A 177 6.71 -14.10 -3.91
CA SER A 177 5.95 -12.97 -4.44
C SER A 177 6.03 -12.96 -5.96
N ILE A 178 4.87 -12.92 -6.62
CA ILE A 178 4.74 -13.02 -8.08
C ILE A 178 3.86 -11.87 -8.57
N CYS A 179 4.36 -11.11 -9.55
CA CYS A 179 3.54 -10.19 -10.34
C CYS A 179 2.90 -11.00 -11.47
N VAL A 180 1.61 -11.30 -11.34
CA VAL A 180 0.88 -12.15 -12.29
C VAL A 180 0.68 -11.42 -13.61
N ASN A 181 0.29 -10.17 -13.53
CA ASN A 181 0.10 -9.28 -14.67
C ASN A 181 0.13 -7.83 -14.21
N GLY A 182 0.32 -6.92 -15.16
CA GLY A 182 0.19 -5.51 -14.90
C GLY A 182 0.64 -4.65 -16.07
N GLU A 183 0.19 -3.40 -16.06
CA GLU A 183 0.62 -2.36 -16.97
C GLU A 183 0.74 -1.06 -16.17
N ILE A 184 1.91 -0.42 -16.24
CA ILE A 184 2.24 0.77 -15.45
C ILE A 184 1.16 1.85 -15.59
N GLY A 185 0.65 2.34 -14.47
CA GLY A 185 -0.39 3.37 -14.44
C GLY A 185 -1.79 2.87 -14.84
N LYS A 186 -1.96 1.59 -15.16
CA LYS A 186 -3.25 1.01 -15.54
C LYS A 186 -3.77 -0.02 -14.55
N TYR A 187 -3.02 -1.07 -14.26
CA TYR A 187 -3.42 -2.13 -13.32
C TYR A 187 -2.22 -2.99 -12.91
N ILE A 188 -2.41 -3.75 -11.84
CA ILE A 188 -1.46 -4.77 -11.40
C ILE A 188 -2.19 -5.82 -10.58
N THR A 189 -1.80 -7.08 -10.75
CA THR A 189 -2.17 -8.20 -9.86
C THR A 189 -0.92 -8.81 -9.26
N MET A 190 -0.82 -8.78 -7.93
CA MET A 190 0.23 -9.43 -7.16
C MET A 190 -0.34 -10.64 -6.42
N VAL A 191 0.42 -11.73 -6.37
CA VAL A 191 0.17 -12.87 -5.48
C VAL A 191 1.38 -13.16 -4.62
N ARG A 192 1.15 -13.56 -3.37
CA ARG A 192 2.21 -13.83 -2.40
C ARG A 192 1.86 -15.01 -1.51
N LYS A 193 2.86 -15.82 -1.16
CA LYS A 193 2.74 -16.92 -0.19
C LYS A 193 3.30 -16.45 1.14
N ASP A 194 2.51 -16.61 2.21
CA ASP A 194 2.98 -16.33 3.57
C ASP A 194 4.23 -17.18 3.88
N ILE A 195 5.18 -16.61 4.60
CA ILE A 195 6.37 -17.35 5.03
C ILE A 195 6.09 -18.31 6.20
N ASN A 196 5.02 -18.07 6.96
CA ASN A 196 4.70 -18.83 8.17
C ASN A 196 3.49 -19.77 8.02
N SER A 197 2.90 -19.86 6.84
CA SER A 197 1.75 -20.72 6.58
C SER A 197 1.68 -21.12 5.11
N ASP A 198 0.72 -21.99 4.78
CA ASP A 198 0.43 -22.40 3.41
C ASP A 198 -0.56 -21.45 2.71
N ASP A 199 -0.93 -20.34 3.35
CA ASP A 199 -1.86 -19.38 2.80
C ASP A 199 -1.23 -18.56 1.67
N TRP A 200 -2.03 -18.36 0.62
CA TRP A 200 -1.70 -17.41 -0.44
C TRP A 200 -2.61 -16.18 -0.35
N TYR A 201 -2.09 -15.05 -0.81
CA TYR A 201 -2.82 -13.80 -0.86
C TYR A 201 -2.70 -13.17 -2.23
N LEU A 202 -3.80 -12.63 -2.75
CA LEU A 202 -3.86 -11.90 -4.01
C LEU A 202 -4.37 -10.49 -3.75
N GLY A 203 -3.72 -9.51 -4.36
CA GLY A 203 -4.23 -8.15 -4.48
C GLY A 203 -4.20 -7.71 -5.93
N SER A 204 -5.35 -7.26 -6.44
CA SER A 204 -5.48 -6.71 -7.78
C SER A 204 -6.12 -5.33 -7.73
N ILE A 205 -5.53 -4.36 -8.43
CA ILE A 205 -6.01 -2.97 -8.42
C ILE A 205 -6.03 -2.40 -9.84
N THR A 206 -6.89 -1.41 -10.08
CA THR A 206 -6.94 -0.67 -11.35
C THR A 206 -6.86 0.85 -11.15
N ASN A 207 -6.63 1.54 -12.26
CA ASN A 207 -6.71 2.99 -12.38
C ASN A 207 -8.17 3.46 -12.53
N GLU A 208 -8.39 4.66 -13.04
CA GLU A 208 -9.73 5.23 -13.27
C GLU A 208 -10.61 4.44 -14.27
N ASN A 209 -10.05 3.46 -14.99
CA ASN A 209 -10.79 2.62 -15.92
C ASN A 209 -11.11 1.26 -15.29
N SER A 210 -12.35 0.80 -15.44
CA SER A 210 -12.75 -0.55 -15.02
C SER A 210 -12.08 -1.61 -15.87
N ARG A 211 -11.88 -2.80 -15.29
CA ARG A 211 -11.21 -3.93 -15.93
C ARG A 211 -11.86 -5.24 -15.60
N VAL A 212 -11.72 -6.18 -16.53
CA VAL A 212 -11.97 -7.60 -16.33
C VAL A 212 -10.67 -8.32 -16.66
N LEU A 213 -10.13 -9.05 -15.70
CA LEU A 213 -8.86 -9.78 -15.81
C LEU A 213 -9.13 -11.27 -15.62
N SER A 214 -8.41 -12.11 -16.37
CA SER A 214 -8.37 -13.55 -16.15
C SER A 214 -7.06 -13.91 -15.48
N VAL A 215 -7.10 -14.59 -14.34
CA VAL A 215 -5.93 -14.95 -13.55
C VAL A 215 -5.93 -16.45 -13.31
N SER A 216 -4.94 -17.14 -13.87
CA SER A 216 -4.68 -18.55 -13.56
C SER A 216 -4.18 -18.68 -12.12
N LEU A 217 -4.73 -19.66 -11.40
CA LEU A 217 -4.32 -19.99 -10.03
C LEU A 217 -3.21 -21.05 -9.96
N SER A 218 -2.49 -21.27 -11.05
CA SER A 218 -1.37 -22.22 -11.14
C SER A 218 -0.20 -21.94 -10.18
N PHE A 219 -0.22 -20.81 -9.46
CA PHE A 219 0.71 -20.52 -8.38
C PHE A 219 0.38 -21.25 -7.07
N LEU A 220 -0.86 -21.74 -6.89
CA LEU A 220 -1.25 -22.51 -5.71
C LEU A 220 -0.54 -23.87 -5.70
N ASP A 221 -0.37 -24.44 -4.50
CA ASP A 221 0.24 -25.76 -4.36
C ASP A 221 -0.62 -26.82 -5.08
N SER A 222 -0.01 -27.62 -5.95
CA SER A 222 -0.74 -28.45 -6.93
C SER A 222 -1.59 -29.58 -6.34
N ASP A 223 -1.26 -30.00 -5.12
CA ASP A 223 -1.89 -31.10 -4.39
C ASP A 223 -2.90 -30.63 -3.32
N LYS A 224 -3.19 -29.32 -3.28
CA LYS A 224 -4.09 -28.72 -2.28
C LYS A 224 -5.33 -28.11 -2.93
N GLN A 225 -6.44 -28.22 -2.20
CA GLN A 225 -7.62 -27.40 -2.43
C GLN A 225 -7.58 -26.21 -1.47
N TYR A 226 -8.05 -25.05 -1.92
CA TYR A 226 -8.07 -23.83 -1.15
C TYR A 226 -9.48 -23.26 -1.04
N ASN A 227 -9.82 -22.71 0.12
CA ASN A 227 -10.95 -21.81 0.27
C ASN A 227 -10.48 -20.39 -0.06
N ALA A 228 -10.95 -19.85 -1.18
CA ALA A 228 -10.68 -18.48 -1.61
C ALA A 228 -11.74 -17.54 -1.00
N THR A 229 -11.38 -16.81 0.05
CA THR A 229 -12.21 -15.71 0.58
C THR A 229 -11.90 -14.42 -0.17
N VAL A 230 -12.86 -13.98 -0.98
CA VAL A 230 -12.76 -12.87 -1.92
C VAL A 230 -13.42 -11.62 -1.36
N TYR A 231 -12.68 -10.53 -1.28
CA TYR A 231 -13.14 -9.18 -0.95
C TYR A 231 -13.06 -8.33 -2.22
N LYS A 232 -14.21 -7.97 -2.79
CA LYS A 232 -14.27 -7.28 -4.09
C LYS A 232 -15.27 -6.14 -4.07
N ASP A 233 -15.07 -5.21 -4.98
CA ASP A 233 -16.05 -4.17 -5.23
C ASP A 233 -17.35 -4.78 -5.79
N PRO A 234 -18.51 -4.18 -5.51
CA PRO A 234 -19.74 -4.48 -6.24
C PRO A 234 -19.58 -4.22 -7.75
N GLU A 235 -20.27 -4.97 -8.62
CA GLU A 235 -20.12 -4.81 -10.08
C GLU A 235 -20.43 -3.40 -10.60
N THR A 236 -21.43 -2.73 -10.02
CA THR A 236 -21.75 -1.32 -10.33
C THR A 236 -21.10 -0.33 -9.35
N GLY A 237 -20.04 -0.75 -8.68
CA GLY A 237 -19.27 0.05 -7.73
C GLY A 237 -18.25 0.96 -8.41
N GLY A 238 -17.12 1.14 -7.73
CA GLY A 238 -16.03 2.02 -8.14
C GLY A 238 -15.98 3.29 -7.31
N TRP A 239 -14.82 3.94 -7.34
CA TRP A 239 -14.46 4.98 -6.38
C TRP A 239 -15.49 6.13 -6.35
N MET A 240 -15.91 6.67 -7.49
CA MET A 240 -16.90 7.77 -7.50
C MET A 240 -18.34 7.38 -7.18
N LYS A 241 -18.66 6.08 -7.10
CA LYS A 241 -20.05 5.61 -7.01
C LYS A 241 -20.36 4.98 -5.66
N ARG A 242 -19.62 3.93 -5.30
CA ARG A 242 -19.85 3.11 -4.11
C ARG A 242 -18.49 2.69 -3.52
N PRO A 243 -17.67 3.65 -3.07
CA PRO A 243 -16.30 3.40 -2.63
C PRO A 243 -16.22 2.55 -1.35
N GLU A 244 -17.25 2.62 -0.51
CA GLU A 244 -17.26 2.03 0.83
C GLU A 244 -18.06 0.71 0.90
N GLU A 245 -18.59 0.23 -0.23
CA GLU A 245 -19.26 -1.07 -0.28
C GLU A 245 -18.28 -2.19 -0.66
N VAL A 246 -18.36 -3.32 0.05
CA VAL A 246 -17.55 -4.51 -0.21
C VAL A 246 -18.45 -5.74 -0.31
N VAL A 247 -18.22 -6.56 -1.33
CA VAL A 247 -18.82 -7.89 -1.45
C VAL A 247 -17.79 -8.91 -0.97
N ILE A 248 -18.17 -9.72 0.03
CA ILE A 248 -17.34 -10.80 0.57
C ILE A 248 -17.99 -12.12 0.21
N GLN A 249 -17.24 -13.00 -0.46
CA GLN A 249 -17.73 -14.32 -0.88
C GLN A 249 -16.60 -15.35 -0.79
N SER A 250 -16.97 -16.62 -0.64
CA SER A 250 -16.02 -17.72 -0.59
C SER A 250 -16.29 -18.74 -1.68
N GLN A 251 -15.25 -19.36 -2.21
CA GLN A 251 -15.36 -20.46 -3.18
C GLN A 251 -14.15 -21.39 -3.06
N LEU A 252 -14.38 -22.67 -3.34
CA LEU A 252 -13.29 -23.65 -3.42
C LEU A 252 -12.59 -23.53 -4.77
N VAL A 253 -11.26 -23.55 -4.74
CA VAL A 253 -10.38 -23.49 -5.91
C VAL A 253 -9.17 -24.37 -5.72
N ASP A 254 -8.46 -24.63 -6.81
CA ASP A 254 -7.20 -25.36 -6.84
C ASP A 254 -6.24 -24.73 -7.87
N SER A 255 -5.06 -25.32 -8.04
CA SER A 255 -4.05 -24.86 -8.99
C SER A 255 -4.50 -24.91 -10.47
N GLY A 256 -5.52 -25.70 -10.79
CA GLY A 256 -6.09 -25.81 -12.14
C GLY A 256 -7.17 -24.76 -12.42
N SER A 257 -7.57 -23.99 -11.41
CA SER A 257 -8.66 -23.02 -11.51
C SER A 257 -8.21 -21.70 -12.16
N ASP A 258 -9.16 -21.00 -12.81
CA ASP A 258 -9.00 -19.64 -13.30
C ASP A 258 -10.00 -18.70 -12.58
N LEU A 259 -9.53 -17.53 -12.17
CA LEU A 259 -10.38 -16.48 -11.60
C LEU A 259 -10.62 -15.35 -12.61
N ARG A 260 -11.91 -15.06 -12.80
CA ARG A 260 -12.34 -13.82 -13.44
C ARG A 260 -12.44 -12.71 -12.39
N ILE A 261 -11.51 -11.77 -12.44
CA ILE A 261 -11.44 -10.62 -11.55
C ILE A 261 -12.10 -9.42 -12.24
N VAL A 262 -13.18 -8.88 -11.66
CA VAL A 262 -13.91 -7.71 -12.17
C VAL A 262 -13.65 -6.54 -11.24
N ILE A 263 -12.99 -5.51 -11.75
CA ILE A 263 -12.57 -4.35 -10.96
C ILE A 263 -13.21 -3.10 -11.55
N PRO A 264 -14.17 -2.47 -10.85
CA PRO A 264 -14.70 -1.16 -11.22
C PRO A 264 -13.62 -0.07 -11.24
N SER A 265 -13.98 1.11 -11.76
CA SER A 265 -13.05 2.23 -11.82
C SER A 265 -12.49 2.58 -10.44
N GLY A 266 -11.18 2.80 -10.38
CA GLY A 266 -10.44 3.15 -9.17
C GLY A 266 -10.49 2.11 -8.05
N GLY A 267 -10.97 0.90 -8.36
CA GLY A 267 -11.22 -0.16 -7.39
C GLY A 267 -10.13 -1.22 -7.29
N GLY A 268 -10.47 -2.32 -6.60
CA GLY A 268 -9.61 -3.47 -6.42
C GLY A 268 -10.33 -4.72 -5.92
N GLN A 269 -9.56 -5.80 -5.77
CA GLN A 269 -10.00 -7.07 -5.24
C GLN A 269 -8.85 -7.70 -4.44
N ALA A 270 -9.14 -8.12 -3.22
CA ALA A 270 -8.24 -8.84 -2.33
C ALA A 270 -8.76 -10.26 -2.09
N ILE A 271 -7.86 -11.25 -2.03
CA ILE A 271 -8.24 -12.65 -1.80
C ILE A 271 -7.26 -13.27 -0.83
N ARG A 272 -7.78 -13.99 0.16
CA ARG A 272 -7.02 -14.97 0.93
C ARG A 272 -7.37 -16.37 0.42
N PHE A 273 -6.38 -17.17 0.14
CA PHE A 273 -6.52 -18.59 -0.18
C PHE A 273 -5.97 -19.37 1.01
N SER A 274 -6.85 -19.96 1.81
CA SER A 274 -6.44 -20.85 2.90
C SER A 274 -6.62 -22.31 2.47
N PRO A 275 -5.64 -23.20 2.68
CA PRO A 275 -5.80 -24.61 2.38
C PRO A 275 -7.02 -25.22 3.10
N VAL A 276 -7.72 -26.10 2.39
CA VAL A 276 -8.75 -26.97 2.97
C VAL A 276 -8.06 -28.24 3.43
N ASN A 277 -8.31 -28.63 4.68
CA ASN A 277 -7.84 -29.91 5.24
C ASN A 277 -8.58 -31.10 4.63
#